data_AF-Q5DBI5-F1
#
_entry.id   AF-Q5DBI5-F1
#
_cell.length_a   1.000
_cell.length_b   1.000
_cell.length_c   1.000
_cell.angle_alpha   90.00
_cell.angle_beta   90.00
_cell.angle_gamma   90.00
#
_symmetry.space_group_name_H-M   'P 1'
#
loop_
_entity.id
_entity.type
_entity.pdbx_description
1 polymer ?
#
loop_
_entity_poly.entity_id
_entity_poly.type
_entity_poly.pdbx_seq_one_letter_code
_entity_poly.pdbx_strand_id
1 'polypeptide(L)'
;MTNHVAFNDIESIDQKKTTNMTENKAVIKNADMPEDMQQDAVDCCTQALEKYNIEKDIAAYVKKEFDKKYNPTWHCVVGRNFGSYVTHETKHFIYMYLGQLAFLLFKSG
;
A
#
# COMPACT_ATOMS: atom_id res chain seq x y z
N MET A 1 -8.03 61.46 7.74
CA MET A 1 -7.73 60.71 8.98
C MET A 1 -7.41 59.29 8.57
N THR A 2 -6.12 59.01 8.48
CA THR A 2 -5.51 57.76 8.04
C THR A 2 -5.42 56.85 9.27
N ASN A 3 -5.95 55.64 9.21
CA ASN A 3 -5.53 54.59 10.14
C ASN A 3 -4.67 53.59 9.36
N HIS A 4 -3.36 53.77 9.54
CA HIS A 4 -2.37 52.72 9.41
C HIS A 4 -2.65 51.63 10.45
N VAL A 5 -2.63 50.37 10.03
CA VAL A 5 -2.15 49.29 10.89
C VAL A 5 -1.22 48.47 10.02
N ALA A 6 0.05 48.40 10.41
CA ALA A 6 1.08 47.65 9.73
C ALA A 6 1.75 46.71 10.75
N PHE A 7 1.93 45.46 10.32
CA PHE A 7 2.83 44.41 10.81
C PHE A 7 2.70 43.87 12.24
N ASN A 8 2.43 42.56 12.35
CA ASN A 8 3.48 41.60 12.69
C ASN A 8 3.06 40.16 12.33
N ASP A 9 4.08 39.40 11.93
CA ASP A 9 4.13 38.08 11.31
C ASP A 9 3.66 36.91 12.20
N ILE A 10 3.76 35.68 11.62
CA ILE A 10 3.77 34.34 12.25
C ILE A 10 2.35 33.70 12.27
N GLU A 11 2.01 32.62 11.56
CA GLU A 11 2.76 31.43 11.18
C GLU A 11 2.05 30.71 10.02
N SER A 12 2.82 30.31 9.00
CA SER A 12 2.46 29.29 8.04
C SER A 12 2.55 27.91 8.70
N ILE A 13 1.45 27.20 8.95
CA ILE A 13 1.48 25.74 9.15
C ILE A 13 0.24 25.10 8.50
N ASP A 14 0.58 24.25 7.52
CA ASP A 14 -0.16 23.13 6.92
C ASP A 14 -1.58 23.35 6.39
N GLN A 15 -1.64 23.40 5.06
CA GLN A 15 -2.71 22.77 4.28
C GLN A 15 -2.94 21.35 4.82
N LYS A 16 -3.93 21.17 5.70
CA LYS A 16 -4.55 19.86 5.90
C LYS A 16 -5.10 19.43 4.55
N LYS A 17 -4.28 18.68 3.81
CA LYS A 17 -4.70 17.86 2.69
C LYS A 17 -5.64 16.82 3.28
N THR A 18 -6.92 17.16 3.34
CA THR A 18 -8.01 16.22 3.58
C THR A 18 -8.08 15.31 2.35
N THR A 19 -7.12 14.39 2.23
CA THR A 19 -7.13 13.38 1.17
C THR A 19 -8.15 12.33 1.57
N ASN A 20 -9.34 12.44 0.99
CA ASN A 20 -10.41 11.45 0.85
C ASN A 20 -10.14 10.07 1.50
N MET A 21 -10.73 9.83 2.66
CA MET A 21 -10.85 8.52 3.32
C MET A 21 -11.67 7.48 2.52
N THR A 22 -11.99 7.74 1.26
CA THR A 22 -12.88 6.94 0.41
C THR A 22 -12.21 6.31 -0.82
N GLU A 23 -10.93 6.61 -1.11
CA GLU A 23 -10.27 6.13 -2.34
C GLU A 23 -9.39 4.87 -2.18
N ASN A 24 -9.07 4.44 -0.96
CA ASN A 24 -8.18 3.29 -0.71
C ASN A 24 -8.91 2.01 -0.28
N LYS A 25 -10.14 1.77 -0.78
CA LYS A 25 -10.82 0.50 -0.48
C LYS A 25 -10.11 -0.64 -1.21
N ALA A 26 -9.65 -1.63 -0.45
CA ALA A 26 -9.10 -2.86 -1.01
C ALA A 26 -10.18 -3.63 -1.78
N VAL A 27 -9.83 -4.08 -2.99
CA VAL A 27 -10.65 -4.97 -3.81
C VAL A 27 -9.87 -6.23 -4.07
N ILE A 28 -10.17 -7.29 -3.32
CA ILE A 28 -9.56 -8.60 -3.51
C ILE A 28 -10.17 -9.22 -4.78
N LYS A 29 -9.31 -9.58 -5.73
CA LYS A 29 -9.71 -10.21 -7.00
C LYS A 29 -9.60 -11.72 -6.93
N ASN A 30 -8.55 -12.20 -6.27
CA ASN A 30 -8.36 -13.61 -6.00
C ASN A 30 -7.50 -13.77 -4.75
N ALA A 31 -7.79 -14.78 -3.93
CA ALA A 31 -7.00 -15.11 -2.76
C ALA A 31 -7.10 -16.61 -2.46
N ASP A 32 -5.96 -17.21 -2.20
CA ASP A 32 -5.83 -18.53 -1.57
C ASP A 32 -4.95 -18.32 -0.33
N MET A 33 -5.57 -17.87 0.77
CA MET A 33 -4.97 -17.70 2.10
C MET A 33 -6.08 -17.41 3.15
N PRO A 34 -5.83 -17.60 4.46
CA PRO A 34 -6.80 -17.29 5.51
C PRO A 34 -7.18 -15.80 5.57
N GLU A 35 -8.40 -15.47 6.02
CA GLU A 35 -8.90 -14.08 6.08
C GLU A 35 -8.01 -13.15 6.91
N ASP A 36 -7.49 -13.62 8.05
CA ASP A 36 -6.56 -12.84 8.89
C ASP A 36 -5.29 -12.45 8.11
N MET A 37 -4.78 -13.35 7.27
CA MET A 37 -3.61 -13.09 6.42
C MET A 37 -3.96 -12.15 5.26
N GLN A 38 -5.18 -12.21 4.73
CA GLN A 38 -5.66 -11.25 3.72
C GLN A 38 -5.74 -9.84 4.32
N GLN A 39 -6.26 -9.71 5.53
CA GLN A 39 -6.32 -8.41 6.22
C GLN A 39 -4.92 -7.86 6.49
N ASP A 40 -3.99 -8.69 6.95
CA ASP A 40 -2.59 -8.30 7.10
C ASP A 40 -1.95 -7.85 5.78
N ALA A 41 -2.29 -8.48 4.66
CA ALA A 41 -1.81 -8.08 3.34
C ALA A 41 -2.34 -6.69 2.96
N VAL A 42 -3.63 -6.44 3.17
CA VAL A 42 -4.27 -5.14 2.95
C VAL A 42 -3.63 -4.05 3.80
N ASP A 43 -3.46 -4.30 5.09
CA ASP A 43 -2.88 -3.34 6.02
C ASP A 43 -1.41 -3.05 5.69
N CYS A 44 -0.63 -4.10 5.38
CA CYS A 44 0.77 -3.96 4.98
C CYS A 44 0.91 -3.14 3.69
N CYS A 45 0.09 -3.40 2.68
CA CYS A 45 0.11 -2.66 1.42
C CYS A 45 -0.34 -1.20 1.62
N THR A 46 -1.32 -0.95 2.48
CA THR A 46 -1.77 0.40 2.83
C THR A 46 -0.65 1.20 3.49
N GLN A 47 0.03 0.61 4.48
CA GLN A 47 1.19 1.24 5.12
C GLN A 47 2.35 1.47 4.15
N ALA A 48 2.55 0.57 3.19
CA ALA A 48 3.58 0.72 2.17
C ALA A 48 3.30 1.93 1.26
N LEU A 49 2.03 2.12 0.87
CA LEU A 49 1.58 3.27 0.06
C LEU A 49 1.69 4.60 0.80
N GLU A 50 1.57 4.62 2.13
CA GLU A 50 1.78 5.83 2.94
C GLU A 50 3.27 6.22 3.03
N LYS A 51 4.17 5.24 3.00
CA LYS A 51 5.61 5.45 3.19
C LYS A 51 6.38 5.66 1.88
N TYR A 52 5.92 5.07 0.78
CA TYR A 52 6.67 5.00 -0.48
C TYR A 52 5.79 5.39 -1.67
N ASN A 53 6.40 6.08 -2.64
CA ASN A 53 5.73 6.51 -3.87
C ASN A 53 6.18 5.72 -5.12
N ILE A 54 7.21 4.87 -4.99
CA ILE A 54 7.79 4.10 -6.09
C ILE A 54 7.35 2.64 -5.94
N GLU A 55 6.74 2.05 -6.98
CA GLU A 55 6.15 0.70 -6.93
C GLU A 55 7.16 -0.37 -6.49
N LYS A 56 8.42 -0.23 -6.96
CA LYS A 56 9.52 -1.12 -6.57
C LYS A 56 9.76 -1.11 -5.05
N ASP A 57 9.73 0.06 -4.42
CA ASP A 57 10.02 0.21 -2.99
C ASP A 57 8.82 -0.27 -2.15
N ILE A 58 7.60 -0.01 -2.63
CA ILE A 58 6.36 -0.57 -2.06
C ILE A 58 6.42 -2.10 -2.06
N ALA A 59 6.72 -2.71 -3.22
CA ALA A 59 6.81 -4.17 -3.36
C ALA A 59 7.89 -4.77 -2.45
N ALA A 60 9.06 -4.12 -2.37
CA ALA A 60 10.15 -4.55 -1.50
C ALA A 60 9.77 -4.50 -0.02
N TYR A 61 9.03 -3.47 0.42
CA TYR A 61 8.53 -3.37 1.78
C TYR A 61 7.55 -4.50 2.12
N VAL A 62 6.53 -4.70 1.28
CA VAL A 62 5.50 -5.72 1.51
C VAL A 62 6.12 -7.12 1.55
N LYS A 63 7.00 -7.44 0.58
CA LYS A 63 7.76 -8.69 0.57
C LYS A 63 8.53 -8.90 1.87
N LYS A 64 9.28 -7.89 2.32
CA LYS A 64 10.13 -7.98 3.51
C LYS A 64 9.32 -8.23 4.78
N GLU A 65 8.19 -7.55 4.94
CA GLU A 65 7.31 -7.75 6.10
C GLU A 65 6.66 -9.13 6.10
N PHE A 66 6.23 -9.62 4.92
CA PHE A 66 5.68 -10.97 4.80
C PHE A 66 6.73 -12.07 5.00
N ASP A 67 7.95 -11.91 4.48
CA ASP A 67 9.06 -12.81 4.77
C ASP A 67 9.33 -12.90 6.27
N LYS A 68 9.28 -11.76 6.98
CA LYS A 68 9.52 -11.70 8.42
C LYS A 68 8.40 -12.34 9.22
N LYS A 69 7.13 -12.11 8.84
CA LYS A 69 5.95 -12.56 9.60
C LYS A 69 5.55 -14.00 9.28
N TYR A 70 5.71 -14.42 8.03
CA TYR A 70 5.16 -15.67 7.48
C TYR A 70 6.22 -16.61 6.88
N ASN A 71 7.48 -16.37 7.25
CA ASN A 71 8.67 -17.06 6.76
C ASN A 71 8.94 -16.83 5.25
N PRO A 72 10.20 -16.76 4.82
CA PRO A 72 10.55 -16.70 3.39
C PRO A 72 10.11 -17.94 2.60
N THR A 73 9.98 -17.90 1.27
CA THR A 73 10.26 -16.76 0.37
C THR A 73 8.99 -16.24 -0.29
N TRP A 74 8.62 -15.00 0.06
CA TRP A 74 7.55 -14.25 -0.58
C TRP A 74 8.05 -13.46 -1.77
N HIS A 75 7.14 -13.24 -2.71
CA HIS A 75 7.33 -12.45 -3.92
C HIS A 75 6.19 -11.44 -4.01
N CYS A 76 6.50 -10.19 -4.35
CA CYS A 76 5.51 -9.14 -4.48
C CYS A 76 5.71 -8.39 -5.81
N VAL A 77 4.62 -8.18 -6.54
CA VAL A 77 4.57 -7.36 -7.75
C VAL A 77 3.53 -6.27 -7.53
N VAL A 78 3.91 -5.03 -7.84
CA VAL A 78 3.05 -3.85 -7.71
C VAL A 78 3.08 -3.09 -9.02
N GLY A 79 1.91 -2.70 -9.53
CA GLY A 79 1.82 -1.91 -10.75
C GLY A 79 0.39 -1.61 -11.18
N ARG A 80 0.24 -0.64 -12.07
CA ARG A 80 -1.07 -0.27 -12.62
C ARG A 80 -1.54 -1.24 -13.70
N ASN A 81 -0.60 -1.72 -14.53
CA ASN A 81 -0.87 -2.60 -15.65
C ASN A 81 0.19 -3.70 -15.71
N PHE A 82 -0.19 -4.93 -15.41
CA PHE A 82 0.65 -6.10 -15.63
C PHE A 82 -0.21 -7.35 -15.79
N GLY A 83 0.35 -8.35 -16.47
CA GLY A 83 -0.15 -9.72 -16.48
C GLY A 83 0.92 -10.63 -15.87
N SER A 84 0.50 -11.64 -15.14
CA SER A 84 1.41 -12.58 -14.47
C SER A 84 0.90 -14.01 -14.60
N TYR A 85 1.81 -14.94 -14.87
CA TYR A 85 1.57 -16.37 -14.74
C TYR A 85 2.61 -16.91 -13.78
N VAL A 86 2.19 -17.33 -12.59
CA VAL A 86 3.07 -17.76 -11.50
C VAL A 86 2.58 -19.07 -10.90
N THR A 87 3.52 -19.89 -10.46
CA THR A 87 3.25 -21.02 -9.55
C THR A 87 3.49 -20.55 -8.13
N HIS A 88 2.63 -20.93 -7.19
CA HIS A 88 2.74 -20.55 -5.79
C HIS A 88 2.44 -21.74 -4.87
N GLU A 89 2.89 -21.64 -3.62
CA GLU A 89 2.50 -22.55 -2.55
C GLU A 89 1.01 -22.39 -2.21
N THR A 90 0.36 -23.49 -1.80
CA THR A 90 -1.04 -23.46 -1.36
C THR A 90 -1.21 -22.56 -0.14
N LYS A 91 -2.33 -21.84 -0.05
CA LYS A 91 -2.69 -20.95 1.07
C LYS A 91 -1.80 -19.72 1.27
N HIS A 92 -0.99 -19.36 0.27
CA HIS A 92 -0.09 -18.21 0.32
C HIS A 92 -0.13 -17.39 -0.97
N PHE A 93 -1.33 -17.04 -1.44
CA PHE A 93 -1.52 -16.24 -2.65
C PHE A 93 -2.64 -15.20 -2.49
N ILE A 94 -2.37 -13.97 -2.91
CA ILE A 94 -3.39 -12.92 -3.00
C ILE A 94 -3.11 -11.99 -4.18
N TYR A 95 -4.17 -11.65 -4.90
CA TYR A 95 -4.22 -10.64 -5.93
C TYR A 95 -5.34 -9.65 -5.63
N MET A 96 -4.99 -8.37 -5.45
CA MET A 96 -5.91 -7.34 -5.02
C MET A 96 -5.56 -5.97 -5.62
N TYR A 97 -6.52 -5.05 -5.58
CA TYR A 97 -6.33 -3.65 -5.93
C TYR A 97 -6.48 -2.76 -4.70
N LEU A 98 -5.61 -1.76 -4.58
CA LEU A 98 -5.76 -0.61 -3.70
C LEU A 98 -5.74 0.65 -4.57
N GLY A 99 -6.89 1.30 -4.69
CA GLY A 99 -7.08 2.38 -5.68
C GLY A 99 -6.81 1.88 -7.10
N GLN A 100 -5.83 2.48 -7.77
CA GLN A 100 -5.44 2.14 -9.16
C GLN A 100 -4.25 1.17 -9.26
N LEU A 101 -3.66 0.80 -8.13
CA LEU A 101 -2.50 -0.10 -8.09
C LEU A 101 -2.96 -1.52 -7.79
N ALA A 102 -2.52 -2.47 -8.61
CA ALA A 102 -2.68 -3.88 -8.37
C ALA A 102 -1.47 -4.42 -7.58
N PHE A 103 -1.76 -5.33 -6.66
CA PHE A 103 -0.81 -6.02 -5.81
C PHE A 103 -0.98 -7.52 -6.04
N LEU A 104 0.11 -8.18 -6.42
CA LEU A 104 0.22 -9.63 -6.47
C LEU A 104 1.26 -10.05 -5.43
N LEU A 105 0.83 -10.80 -4.44
CA LEU A 105 1.68 -11.27 -3.35
C LEU A 105 1.51 -12.79 -3.23
N PHE A 106 2.62 -13.52 -3.34
CA PHE A 106 2.58 -14.97 -3.29
C PHE A 106 3.88 -15.55 -2.72
N LYS A 107 3.78 -16.76 -2.17
CA LYS A 107 4.94 -17.52 -1.69
C LYS A 107 5.33 -18.59 -2.70
N SER A 108 6.63 -18.74 -2.94
CA SER A 108 7.20 -19.79 -3.78
C SER A 108 8.65 -20.02 -3.40
N GLY A 109 9.00 -21.25 -3.06
CA GLY A 109 10.37 -21.69 -2.77
C GLY A 109 10.43 -23.13 -2.28
#